data_AF-A0A537ASR1-F1
#
_entry.id   AF-A0A537ASR1-F1
#
_cell.length_a   1.000
_cell.length_b   1.000
_cell.length_c   1.000
_cell.angle_alpha   90.00
_cell.angle_beta   90.00
_cell.angle_gamma   90.00
#
_symmetry.space_group_name_H-M   'P 1'
#
loop_
_entity.id
_entity.type
_entity.pdbx_description
1 polymer ?
#
loop_
_entity_poly.entity_id
_entity_poly.type
_entity_poly.pdbx_seq_one_letter_code
_entity_poly.pdbx_strand_id
1 'polypeptide(L)'
;AVSKQYKLPIFTVLFDNSGWSAVKEATLRVYPEGDAKATNEFNALLAPDIEFAKICEAAGGYGERVDDPEAVRAAIQRCLAEVRGGRSALMHVRIPVL
;
A
#
# COMPACT_ATOMS: atom_id res chain seq x y z
N ALA A 1 11.07 14.24 1.91
CA ALA A 1 12.02 15.37 1.70
C ALA A 1 11.47 16.46 0.78
N VAL A 2 11.26 16.19 -0.52
CA VAL A 2 10.80 17.20 -1.51
C VAL A 2 9.48 17.87 -1.12
N SER A 3 8.45 17.07 -0.83
CA SER A 3 7.13 17.59 -0.40
C SER A 3 7.23 18.56 0.81
N LYS A 4 8.08 18.24 1.80
CA LYS A 4 8.35 19.11 2.96
C LYS A 4 9.08 20.39 2.57
N GLN A 5 10.11 20.31 1.71
CA GLN A 5 10.88 21.46 1.24
C GLN A 5 9.99 22.49 0.52
N TYR A 6 9.10 22.02 -0.33
CA TYR A 6 8.23 22.88 -1.14
C TYR A 6 6.88 23.18 -0.49
N LYS A 7 6.63 22.69 0.74
CA LYS A 7 5.35 22.85 1.45
C LYS A 7 4.15 22.36 0.63
N LEU A 8 4.33 21.23 -0.06
CA LEU A 8 3.32 20.57 -0.88
C LEU A 8 2.99 19.20 -0.27
N PRO A 9 2.29 19.14 0.88
CA PRO A 9 1.94 17.88 1.51
C PRO A 9 0.98 17.08 0.63
N ILE A 10 1.19 15.77 0.56
CA ILE A 10 0.33 14.85 -0.20
C ILE A 10 -0.26 13.80 0.74
N PHE A 11 -1.49 13.37 0.43
CA PHE A 11 -2.07 12.18 1.03
C PHE A 11 -1.92 11.00 0.07
N THR A 12 -1.20 9.96 0.48
CA THR A 12 -1.02 8.73 -0.29
C THR A 12 -1.82 7.59 0.35
N VAL A 13 -2.59 6.88 -0.47
CA VAL A 13 -3.25 5.62 -0.08
C VAL A 13 -2.51 4.48 -0.75
N LEU A 14 -1.90 3.62 0.07
CA LEU A 14 -1.20 2.43 -0.38
C LEU A 14 -2.10 1.21 -0.16
N PHE A 15 -2.57 0.61 -1.24
CA PHE A 15 -3.27 -0.68 -1.19
C PHE A 15 -2.26 -1.81 -1.27
N ASP A 16 -2.13 -2.58 -0.19
CA ASP A 16 -1.13 -3.63 -0.06
C ASP A 16 -1.77 -5.01 0.04
N ASN A 17 -1.63 -5.77 -1.04
CA ASN A 17 -2.04 -7.17 -1.22
C ASN A 17 -0.85 -8.15 -1.06
N SER A 18 0.30 -7.70 -0.54
CA SER A 18 1.54 -8.50 -0.44
C SER A 18 2.10 -9.03 -1.77
N GLY A 19 1.80 -8.41 -2.92
CA GLY A 19 2.31 -8.92 -4.18
C GLY A 19 1.91 -8.12 -5.43
N TRP A 20 2.13 -8.72 -6.59
CA TRP A 20 1.80 -8.15 -7.88
C TRP A 20 0.61 -8.89 -8.49
N SER A 21 -0.61 -8.47 -8.14
CA SER A 21 -1.82 -9.13 -8.68
C SER A 21 -1.88 -9.03 -10.19
N ALA A 22 -1.43 -7.88 -10.74
CA ALA A 22 -1.34 -7.69 -12.17
C ALA A 22 -0.47 -8.74 -12.88
N VAL A 23 0.60 -9.24 -12.23
CA VAL A 23 1.46 -10.30 -12.79
C VAL A 23 0.72 -11.63 -12.80
N LYS A 24 0.09 -12.03 -11.69
CA LYS A 24 -0.74 -13.26 -11.62
C LYS A 24 -1.84 -13.23 -12.69
N GLU A 25 -2.60 -12.15 -12.76
CA GLU A 25 -3.71 -11.99 -13.70
C GLU A 25 -3.25 -11.95 -15.16
N ALA A 26 -2.09 -11.35 -15.45
CA ALA A 26 -1.51 -11.37 -16.80
C ALA A 26 -1.07 -12.78 -17.20
N THR A 27 -0.39 -13.50 -16.32
CA THR A 27 0.03 -14.89 -16.57
C THR A 27 -1.18 -15.80 -16.85
N LEU A 28 -2.24 -15.71 -16.03
CA LEU A 28 -3.47 -16.49 -16.23
C LEU A 28 -4.18 -16.17 -17.54
N ARG A 29 -4.09 -14.92 -18.01
CA ARG A 29 -4.70 -14.50 -19.27
C ARG A 29 -4.00 -15.09 -20.50
N VAL A 30 -2.68 -15.24 -20.44
CA VAL A 30 -1.87 -15.77 -21.55
C VAL A 30 -1.77 -17.29 -21.49
N TYR A 31 -1.64 -17.86 -20.28
CA TYR A 31 -1.46 -19.28 -20.04
C TYR A 31 -2.54 -19.81 -19.07
N PRO A 32 -3.81 -19.88 -19.50
CA PRO A 32 -4.93 -20.22 -18.62
C PRO A 32 -4.91 -21.65 -18.09
N GLU A 33 -4.08 -22.54 -18.64
CA GLU A 33 -3.87 -23.91 -18.15
C GLU A 33 -2.37 -24.20 -17.92
N GLY A 34 -1.55 -23.17 -17.75
CA GLY A 34 -0.10 -23.32 -17.55
C GLY A 34 0.29 -23.76 -16.13
N ASP A 35 1.53 -24.22 -15.99
CA ASP A 35 2.07 -24.76 -14.73
C ASP A 35 1.90 -23.81 -13.54
N ALA A 36 2.10 -22.51 -13.73
CA ALA A 36 1.94 -21.49 -12.67
C ALA A 36 0.53 -21.50 -12.05
N LYS A 37 -0.51 -21.84 -12.82
CA LYS A 37 -1.88 -22.03 -12.29
C LYS A 37 -1.98 -23.35 -11.52
N ALA A 38 -1.40 -24.43 -12.04
CA ALA A 38 -1.46 -25.75 -11.43
C ALA A 38 -0.73 -25.79 -10.08
N THR A 39 0.40 -25.09 -9.95
CA THR A 39 1.21 -25.04 -8.72
C THR A 39 0.88 -23.84 -7.83
N ASN A 40 0.11 -22.87 -8.33
CA ASN A 40 -0.11 -21.57 -7.69
C ASN A 40 1.21 -20.77 -7.49
N GLU A 41 2.22 -20.99 -8.33
CA GLU A 41 3.52 -20.32 -8.26
C GLU A 41 3.65 -19.27 -9.37
N PHE A 42 3.18 -18.06 -9.08
CA PHE A 42 3.25 -16.94 -10.03
C PHE A 42 4.53 -16.11 -9.92
N ASN A 43 5.39 -16.41 -8.94
CA ASN A 43 6.55 -15.57 -8.58
C ASN A 43 6.18 -14.08 -8.38
N ALA A 44 4.95 -13.86 -7.90
CA ALA A 44 4.33 -12.55 -7.79
C ALA A 44 4.16 -12.09 -6.33
N LEU A 45 4.62 -12.86 -5.36
CA LEU A 45 4.58 -12.48 -3.95
C LEU A 45 5.71 -11.50 -3.64
N LEU A 46 5.37 -10.42 -2.96
CA LEU A 46 6.33 -9.52 -2.34
C LEU A 46 6.73 -10.08 -0.97
N ALA A 47 7.86 -9.63 -0.42
CA ALA A 47 8.25 -9.99 0.93
C ALA A 47 7.08 -9.69 1.92
N PRO A 48 6.74 -10.63 2.82
CA PRO A 48 5.68 -10.43 3.78
C PRO A 48 6.01 -9.30 4.74
N ASP A 49 4.97 -8.63 5.25
CA ASP A 49 5.02 -7.72 6.39
C ASP A 49 5.97 -6.52 6.26
N ILE A 50 6.08 -5.94 5.06
CA ILE A 50 6.78 -4.66 4.89
C ILE A 50 6.00 -3.54 5.62
N GLU A 51 6.68 -2.89 6.56
CA GLU A 51 6.16 -1.76 7.35
C GLU A 51 6.29 -0.43 6.59
N PHE A 52 5.50 -0.24 5.52
CA PHE A 52 5.52 0.98 4.71
C PHE A 52 5.16 2.25 5.51
N ALA A 53 4.28 2.14 6.50
CA ALA A 53 3.98 3.24 7.42
C ALA A 53 5.24 3.71 8.17
N LYS A 54 6.09 2.78 8.63
CA LYS A 54 7.35 3.12 9.32
C LYS A 54 8.37 3.76 8.38
N ILE A 55 8.43 3.35 7.12
CA ILE A 55 9.26 4.00 6.10
C ILE A 55 8.79 5.45 5.88
N CYS A 56 7.48 5.69 5.84
CA CYS A 56 6.91 7.03 5.75
C CYS A 56 7.29 7.91 6.96
N GLU A 57 7.15 7.35 8.17
CA GLU A 57 7.55 8.02 9.42
C GLU A 57 9.03 8.41 9.41
N ALA A 58 9.92 7.48 9.02
CA ALA A 58 11.35 7.74 8.91
C ALA A 58 11.69 8.86 7.91
N ALA A 59 10.88 9.02 6.85
CA ALA A 59 11.01 10.11 5.88
C ALA A 59 10.40 11.46 6.35
N GLY A 60 9.86 11.50 7.58
CA GLY A 60 9.23 12.67 8.20
C GLY A 60 7.75 12.84 7.89
N GLY A 61 7.11 11.87 7.22
CA GLY A 61 5.66 11.84 7.00
C GLY A 61 4.90 11.23 8.17
N TYR A 62 3.58 11.30 8.12
CA TYR A 62 2.68 10.55 9.01
C TYR A 62 2.36 9.21 8.34
N GLY A 63 2.68 8.10 9.00
CA GLY A 63 2.32 6.76 8.54
C GLY A 63 1.21 6.18 9.40
N GLU A 64 0.19 5.59 8.79
CA GLU A 64 -0.87 4.88 9.50
C GLU A 64 -1.20 3.59 8.76
N ARG A 65 -1.12 2.46 9.46
CA ARG A 65 -1.55 1.16 8.94
C ARG A 65 -3.00 0.91 9.32
N VAL A 66 -3.77 0.39 8.37
CA VAL A 66 -5.20 0.08 8.51
C VAL A 66 -5.42 -1.34 8.02
N ASP A 67 -5.77 -2.21 8.96
CA ASP A 67 -6.11 -3.61 8.68
C ASP A 67 -7.62 -3.89 8.81
N ASP A 68 -8.34 -3.01 9.52
CA ASP A 68 -9.79 -3.08 9.75
C ASP A 68 -10.55 -2.12 8.80
N PRO A 69 -11.45 -2.62 7.94
CA PRO A 69 -12.29 -1.80 7.07
C PRO A 69 -13.12 -0.73 7.81
N GLU A 70 -13.56 -0.99 9.04
CA GLU A 70 -14.35 -0.03 9.83
C GLU A 70 -13.50 1.20 10.25
N ALA A 71 -12.19 1.01 10.42
CA ALA A 71 -11.26 2.06 10.80
C ALA A 71 -10.91 3.02 9.64
N VAL A 72 -11.18 2.65 8.38
CA VAL A 72 -10.78 3.41 7.18
C VAL A 72 -11.27 4.85 7.21
N ARG A 73 -12.54 5.07 7.60
CA ARG A 73 -13.11 6.42 7.66
C ARG A 73 -12.34 7.30 8.64
N ALA A 74 -12.04 6.78 9.83
CA ALA A 74 -11.32 7.51 10.86
C ALA A 74 -9.86 7.77 10.47
N ALA A 75 -9.21 6.78 9.84
CA ALA A 75 -7.85 6.90 9.33
C ALA A 75 -7.72 8.00 8.27
N ILE A 76 -8.65 8.06 7.31
CA ILE A 76 -8.71 9.13 6.32
C ILE A 76 -8.80 10.51 6.99
N GLN A 77 -9.62 10.66 8.04
CA GLN A 77 -9.71 11.94 8.75
C GLN A 77 -8.39 12.34 9.42
N ARG A 78 -7.70 11.38 10.06
CA ARG A 78 -6.38 11.62 10.66
C ARG A 78 -5.33 11.99 9.62
N CYS A 79 -5.24 11.26 8.51
CA CYS A 79 -4.31 11.57 7.42
C CYS A 79 -4.58 12.95 6.81
N LEU A 80 -5.85 13.31 6.60
CA LEU A 80 -6.20 14.64 6.09
C LEU A 80 -5.87 15.76 7.07
N ALA A 81 -5.98 15.52 8.38
CA ALA A 81 -5.57 16.49 9.40
C ALA A 81 -4.06 16.77 9.33
N GLU A 82 -3.23 15.72 9.20
CA GLU A 82 -1.77 15.87 9.05
C GLU A 82 -1.39 16.64 7.78
N VAL A 83 -2.04 16.33 6.66
CA VAL A 83 -1.82 17.02 5.38
C VAL A 83 -2.20 18.50 5.47
N ARG A 84 -3.34 18.82 6.08
CA ARG A 84 -3.74 20.21 6.37
C ARG A 84 -2.77 20.92 7.32
N GLY A 85 -2.14 20.17 8.22
CA GLY A 85 -1.05 20.63 9.09
C GLY A 85 0.31 20.80 8.40
N GLY A 86 0.42 20.50 7.10
CA GLY A 86 1.66 20.67 6.33
C GLY A 86 2.55 19.42 6.28
N ARG A 87 2.11 18.28 6.82
CA ARG A 87 2.86 17.01 6.83
C ARG A 87 2.20 16.00 5.89
N SER A 88 2.96 15.44 4.96
CA SER A 88 2.45 14.37 4.10
C SER A 88 2.06 13.15 4.92
N ALA A 89 1.00 12.47 4.49
CA ALA A 89 0.46 11.29 5.14
C ALA A 89 0.43 10.10 4.18
N LEU A 90 0.74 8.91 4.70
CA LEU A 90 0.57 7.63 4.03
C LEU A 90 -0.37 6.76 4.86
N MET A 91 -1.48 6.35 4.26
CA MET A 91 -2.36 5.32 4.80
C MET A 91 -2.04 4.00 4.09
N HIS A 92 -1.46 3.07 4.84
CA HIS A 92 -1.15 1.71 4.40
C HIS A 92 -2.36 0.82 4.68
N VAL A 93 -3.12 0.51 3.64
CA VAL A 93 -4.33 -0.31 3.72
C VAL A 93 -3.97 -1.75 3.37
N ARG A 94 -4.13 -2.65 4.32
CA ARG A 94 -4.04 -4.08 4.04
C ARG A 94 -5.31 -4.55 3.38
N ILE A 95 -5.16 -5.18 2.22
CA ILE A 95 -6.23 -5.82 1.48
C ILE A 95 -5.95 -7.33 1.38
N PRO A 96 -6.95 -8.16 1.02
CA PRO A 96 -6.74 -9.60 0.89
C PRO A 96 -5.53 -9.94 0.02
N VAL A 97 -4.73 -10.90 0.50
CA VAL A 97 -3.52 -11.36 -0.17
C VAL A 97 -3.88 -12.15 -1.43
N LEU A 98 -2.97 -12.07 -2.41
CA LEU A 98 -2.96 -12.83 -3.67
C LEU A 98 -3.08 -14.35 -3.56
#